data_AF-A0A4R0YUA6-F1
#
_entry.id   AF-A0A4R0YUA6-F1
#
_cell.length_a   1.000
_cell.length_b   1.000
_cell.length_c   1.000
_cell.angle_alpha   90.00
_cell.angle_beta   90.00
_cell.angle_gamma   90.00
#
_symmetry.space_group_name_H-M   'P 1'
#
loop_
_entity.id
_entity.type
_entity.pdbx_description
1 polymer ?
#
loop_
_entity_poly.entity_id
_entity_poly.type
_entity_poly.pdbx_seq_one_letter_code
_entity_poly.pdbx_strand_id
1 'polypeptide(L)'
;MKIRLTLSALVLALAAVGSAHAKDDLDIARLNNSLDQLSRDPTLGNYAQGEQARARDAIARLAQARSKERPHALYVAERRVDLAKAAAQLQDAQLKINQLDREHDQIQLDGSRREAEAARRELERQRMQYQMAQEEAARLQAEGAAAAQQAQQAQAQAEQARKLAAAQAKAASAARKQADAATQAARALRNQMQDSGGK
;
A
#
# COMPACT_ATOMS: atom_id res chain seq x y z
N MET A 1 -68.37 -44.11 -58.02
CA MET A 1 -68.09 -43.36 -56.77
C MET A 1 -66.96 -43.96 -55.91
N LYS A 2 -66.21 -44.97 -56.37
CA LYS A 2 -65.08 -45.56 -55.61
C LYS A 2 -63.71 -44.90 -55.96
N ILE A 3 -63.54 -44.49 -57.22
CA ILE A 3 -62.31 -43.85 -57.74
C ILE A 3 -62.07 -42.44 -57.19
N ARG A 4 -63.15 -41.68 -56.89
CA ARG A 4 -63.04 -40.34 -56.30
C ARG A 4 -62.63 -40.38 -54.82
N LEU A 5 -63.03 -41.42 -54.10
CA LEU A 5 -62.66 -41.61 -52.69
C LEU A 5 -61.17 -42.03 -52.54
N THR A 6 -60.66 -42.85 -53.47
CA THR A 6 -59.25 -43.27 -53.47
C THR A 6 -58.29 -42.15 -53.86
N LEU A 7 -58.71 -41.22 -54.73
CA LEU A 7 -57.88 -40.05 -55.09
C LEU A 7 -57.73 -39.07 -53.91
N SER A 8 -58.79 -38.83 -53.13
CA SER A 8 -58.74 -37.94 -51.97
C SER A 8 -57.87 -38.50 -50.84
N ALA A 9 -57.84 -39.81 -50.64
CA ALA A 9 -56.97 -40.46 -49.64
C ALA A 9 -55.48 -40.39 -50.02
N LEU A 10 -55.16 -40.46 -51.32
CA LEU A 10 -53.78 -40.36 -51.81
C LEU A 10 -53.21 -38.94 -51.65
N VAL A 11 -54.00 -37.90 -51.92
CA VAL A 11 -53.59 -36.50 -51.77
C VAL A 11 -53.35 -36.13 -50.29
N LEU A 12 -54.17 -36.64 -49.37
CA LEU A 12 -54.00 -36.40 -47.93
C LEU A 12 -52.74 -37.07 -47.36
N ALA A 13 -52.39 -38.26 -47.86
CA ALA A 13 -51.16 -38.96 -47.47
C ALA A 13 -49.89 -38.25 -47.98
N LEU A 14 -49.90 -37.67 -49.19
CA LEU A 14 -48.77 -36.90 -49.70
C LEU A 14 -48.56 -35.58 -48.94
N ALA A 15 -49.64 -34.91 -48.52
CA ALA A 15 -49.54 -33.67 -47.76
C ALA A 15 -48.92 -33.86 -46.36
N ALA A 16 -49.28 -34.95 -45.67
CA ALA A 16 -48.73 -35.26 -44.33
C ALA A 16 -47.23 -35.62 -44.37
N VAL A 17 -46.77 -36.28 -45.43
CA VAL A 17 -45.34 -36.63 -45.60
C VAL A 17 -44.51 -35.38 -45.92
N GLY A 18 -45.03 -34.44 -46.71
CA GLY A 18 -44.34 -33.20 -47.06
C GLY A 18 -44.07 -32.28 -45.86
N SER A 19 -44.99 -32.18 -44.91
CA SER A 19 -44.83 -31.32 -43.73
C SER A 19 -43.78 -31.83 -42.73
N ALA A 20 -43.57 -33.15 -42.63
CA ALA A 20 -42.56 -33.73 -41.74
C ALA A 20 -41.13 -33.46 -42.26
N HIS A 21 -40.90 -33.65 -43.56
CA HIS A 21 -39.60 -33.37 -44.19
C HIS A 21 -39.21 -31.88 -44.12
N ALA A 22 -40.17 -30.97 -44.27
CA ALA A 22 -39.89 -29.53 -44.17
C ALA A 22 -39.43 -29.11 -42.76
N LYS A 23 -40.00 -29.70 -41.71
CA LYS A 23 -39.58 -29.45 -40.31
C LYS A 23 -38.19 -30.01 -40.05
N ASP A 24 -37.93 -31.19 -40.59
CA ASP A 24 -36.66 -31.90 -40.47
C ASP A 24 -35.48 -31.11 -41.05
N ASP A 25 -35.67 -30.46 -42.20
CA ASP A 25 -34.67 -29.58 -42.80
C ASP A 25 -34.51 -28.27 -42.02
N LEU A 26 -35.59 -27.75 -41.44
CA LEU A 26 -35.56 -26.55 -40.60
C LEU A 26 -34.72 -26.75 -39.32
N ASP A 27 -34.83 -27.91 -38.67
CA ASP A 27 -34.05 -28.22 -37.47
C ASP A 27 -32.54 -28.30 -37.77
N ILE A 28 -32.16 -28.93 -38.88
CA ILE A 28 -30.77 -28.99 -39.32
C ILE A 28 -30.25 -27.59 -39.66
N ALA A 29 -31.03 -26.80 -40.41
CA ALA A 29 -30.66 -25.43 -40.76
C ALA A 29 -30.48 -24.55 -39.51
N ARG A 30 -31.36 -24.68 -38.52
CA ARG A 30 -31.27 -23.98 -37.23
C ARG A 30 -29.99 -24.34 -36.48
N LEU A 31 -29.68 -25.63 -36.37
CA LEU A 31 -28.48 -26.10 -35.65
C LEU A 31 -27.19 -25.68 -36.36
N ASN A 32 -27.14 -25.78 -37.68
CA ASN A 32 -26.01 -25.30 -38.48
C ASN A 32 -25.82 -23.79 -38.31
N ASN A 33 -26.89 -23.00 -38.44
CA ASN A 33 -26.81 -21.56 -38.25
C ASN A 33 -26.29 -21.19 -36.86
N SER A 34 -26.79 -21.87 -35.83
CA SER A 34 -26.34 -21.66 -34.46
C SER A 34 -24.86 -22.01 -34.26
N LEU A 35 -24.35 -23.03 -34.92
CA LEU A 35 -22.94 -23.44 -34.80
C LEU A 35 -22.03 -22.56 -35.66
N ASP A 36 -22.51 -22.10 -36.81
CA ASP A 36 -21.82 -21.14 -37.65
C ASP A 36 -21.68 -19.79 -36.95
N GLN A 37 -22.74 -19.32 -36.28
CA GLN A 37 -22.69 -18.12 -35.43
C GLN A 37 -21.60 -18.24 -34.36
N LEU A 38 -21.54 -19.37 -33.66
CA LEU A 38 -20.48 -19.62 -32.68
C LEU A 38 -19.10 -19.56 -33.35
N SER A 39 -18.90 -20.27 -34.47
CA SER A 39 -17.60 -20.34 -35.14
C SER A 39 -17.12 -19.03 -35.75
N ARG A 40 -18.04 -18.11 -36.08
CA ARG A 40 -17.75 -16.78 -36.63
C ARG A 40 -17.65 -15.71 -35.55
N ASP A 41 -17.96 -16.05 -34.30
CA ASP A 41 -17.77 -15.13 -33.19
C ASP A 41 -16.27 -14.82 -33.04
N PRO A 42 -15.86 -13.55 -33.06
CA PRO A 42 -14.43 -13.19 -33.00
C PRO A 42 -13.79 -13.54 -31.65
N THR A 43 -14.59 -13.72 -30.60
CA THR A 43 -14.12 -14.09 -29.26
C THR A 43 -14.21 -15.59 -29.03
N LEU A 44 -15.39 -16.19 -29.29
CA LEU A 44 -15.67 -17.59 -28.95
C LEU A 44 -15.35 -18.56 -30.09
N GLY A 45 -15.23 -18.08 -31.33
CA GLY A 45 -15.15 -18.92 -32.51
C GLY A 45 -13.92 -19.82 -32.56
N ASN A 46 -12.83 -19.42 -31.91
CA ASN A 46 -11.59 -20.19 -31.79
C ASN A 46 -11.56 -21.11 -30.56
N TYR A 47 -12.58 -21.08 -29.69
CA TYR A 47 -12.64 -21.89 -28.49
C TYR A 47 -13.44 -23.18 -28.70
N ALA A 48 -13.16 -24.18 -27.85
CA ALA A 48 -13.83 -25.47 -27.85
C ALA A 48 -13.91 -26.14 -29.23
N GLN A 49 -12.88 -26.02 -30.07
CA GLN A 49 -12.85 -26.55 -31.45
C GLN A 49 -13.23 -28.04 -31.51
N GLY A 50 -12.80 -28.82 -30.51
CA GLY A 50 -13.17 -30.24 -30.40
C GLY A 50 -14.68 -30.46 -30.20
N GLU A 51 -15.33 -29.66 -29.36
CA GLU A 51 -16.78 -29.76 -29.16
C GLU A 51 -17.56 -29.17 -30.33
N GLN A 52 -17.06 -28.11 -30.98
CA GLN A 52 -17.62 -27.63 -32.25
C GLN A 52 -17.57 -28.70 -33.34
N ALA A 53 -16.47 -29.44 -33.47
CA ALA A 53 -16.35 -30.54 -34.42
C ALA A 53 -17.33 -31.69 -34.10
N ARG A 54 -17.49 -32.03 -32.81
CA ARG A 54 -18.46 -33.04 -32.36
C ARG A 54 -19.91 -32.62 -32.61
N ALA A 55 -20.21 -31.33 -32.49
CA ALA A 55 -21.52 -30.78 -32.85
C ALA A 55 -21.79 -30.88 -34.36
N ARG A 56 -20.80 -30.55 -35.20
CA ARG A 56 -20.90 -30.74 -36.66
C ARG A 56 -21.16 -32.21 -37.03
N ASP A 57 -20.43 -33.14 -36.42
CA ASP A 57 -20.63 -34.58 -36.63
C ASP A 57 -22.04 -35.03 -36.22
N ALA A 58 -22.54 -34.58 -35.06
CA ALA A 58 -23.89 -34.92 -34.61
C ALA A 58 -24.99 -34.37 -35.54
N ILE A 59 -24.83 -33.16 -36.07
CA ILE A 59 -25.76 -32.59 -37.07
C ILE A 59 -25.69 -33.40 -38.38
N ALA A 60 -24.50 -33.82 -38.82
CA ALA A 60 -24.34 -34.65 -40.01
C ALA A 60 -25.03 -36.03 -39.84
N ARG A 61 -24.95 -36.63 -38.65
CA ARG A 61 -25.67 -37.87 -38.32
C ARG A 61 -27.18 -37.68 -38.28
N LEU A 62 -27.68 -36.55 -37.77
CA LEU A 62 -29.10 -36.19 -37.82
C LEU A 62 -29.61 -36.11 -39.26
N ALA A 63 -28.83 -35.53 -40.16
CA ALA A 63 -29.19 -35.46 -41.58
C ALA A 63 -29.37 -36.84 -42.24
N GLN A 64 -28.64 -37.85 -41.76
CA GLN A 64 -28.69 -39.22 -42.28
C GLN A 64 -29.64 -40.15 -41.50
N ALA A 65 -30.23 -39.67 -40.39
CA ALA A 65 -31.03 -40.48 -39.49
C ALA A 65 -32.36 -40.92 -40.14
N ARG A 66 -32.72 -42.19 -39.95
CA ARG A 66 -34.03 -42.72 -40.37
C ARG A 66 -35.14 -42.10 -39.51
N SER A 67 -36.36 -41.99 -40.05
CA SER A 67 -37.51 -41.38 -39.36
C SER A 67 -37.69 -41.86 -37.90
N LYS A 68 -37.50 -43.15 -37.62
CA LYS A 68 -37.60 -43.74 -36.26
C LYS A 68 -36.48 -43.34 -35.29
N GLU A 69 -35.29 -43.05 -35.80
CA GLU A 69 -34.08 -42.69 -35.02
C GLU A 69 -33.94 -41.17 -34.89
N ARG A 70 -34.64 -40.43 -35.76
CA ARG A 70 -34.50 -38.98 -35.90
C ARG A 70 -34.77 -38.19 -34.62
N PRO A 71 -35.80 -38.49 -33.79
CA PRO A 71 -36.01 -37.77 -32.54
C PRO A 71 -34.81 -37.87 -31.58
N HIS A 72 -34.18 -39.06 -31.52
CA HIS A 72 -32.99 -39.27 -30.71
C HIS A 72 -31.77 -38.56 -31.30
N ALA A 73 -31.56 -38.67 -32.62
CA ALA A 73 -30.46 -37.98 -33.30
C ALA A 73 -30.56 -36.44 -33.16
N LEU A 74 -31.79 -35.90 -33.19
CA LEU A 74 -32.05 -34.47 -33.00
C LEU A 74 -31.66 -34.05 -31.58
N TYR A 75 -32.12 -34.78 -30.57
CA TYR A 75 -31.74 -34.54 -29.18
C TYR A 75 -30.21 -34.53 -29.00
N VAL A 76 -29.51 -35.52 -29.56
CA VAL A 76 -28.04 -35.59 -29.47
C VAL A 76 -27.38 -34.39 -30.16
N ALA A 77 -27.85 -33.99 -31.34
CA ALA A 77 -27.32 -32.84 -32.06
C ALA A 77 -27.55 -31.53 -31.29
N GLU A 78 -28.73 -31.31 -30.73
CA GLU A 78 -29.05 -30.15 -29.87
C GLU A 78 -28.11 -30.10 -28.66
N ARG A 79 -27.97 -31.20 -27.93
CA ARG A 79 -27.07 -31.27 -26.77
C ARG A 79 -25.61 -31.02 -27.12
N ARG A 80 -25.15 -31.43 -28.30
CA ARG A 80 -23.78 -31.18 -28.75
C ARG A 80 -23.55 -29.71 -29.12
N VAL A 81 -24.51 -29.07 -29.78
CA VAL A 81 -24.43 -27.63 -30.07
C VAL A 81 -24.43 -26.81 -28.78
N ASP A 82 -25.29 -27.15 -27.81
CA ASP A 82 -25.31 -26.52 -26.49
C ASP A 82 -23.96 -26.69 -25.77
N LEU A 83 -23.41 -27.90 -25.78
CA LEU A 83 -22.12 -28.19 -25.15
C LEU A 83 -20.97 -27.41 -25.81
N ALA A 84 -20.96 -27.30 -27.14
CA ALA A 84 -19.95 -26.51 -27.85
C ALA A 84 -19.98 -25.04 -27.42
N LYS A 85 -21.16 -24.44 -27.28
CA LYS A 85 -21.33 -23.06 -26.79
C LYS A 85 -20.85 -22.91 -25.35
N ALA A 86 -21.32 -23.78 -24.46
CA ALA A 86 -20.97 -23.73 -23.05
C ALA A 86 -19.47 -23.94 -22.84
N ALA A 87 -18.85 -24.85 -23.59
CA ALA A 87 -17.41 -25.10 -23.53
C ALA A 87 -16.61 -23.89 -24.05
N ALA A 88 -17.07 -23.22 -25.11
CA ALA A 88 -16.42 -22.01 -25.61
C ALA A 88 -16.49 -20.86 -24.58
N GLN A 89 -17.65 -20.67 -23.95
CA GLN A 89 -17.84 -19.69 -22.87
C GLN A 89 -17.00 -20.00 -21.64
N LEU A 90 -16.90 -21.28 -21.25
CA LEU A 90 -16.06 -21.71 -20.14
C LEU A 90 -14.58 -21.43 -20.42
N GLN A 91 -14.11 -21.74 -21.63
CA GLN A 91 -12.73 -21.49 -22.03
C GLN A 91 -12.41 -19.98 -22.02
N ASP A 92 -13.31 -19.15 -22.54
CA ASP A 92 -13.18 -17.68 -22.50
C ASP A 92 -13.10 -17.16 -21.05
N ALA A 93 -14.01 -17.61 -20.19
CA ALA A 93 -14.03 -17.23 -18.78
C ALA A 93 -12.74 -17.63 -18.06
N GLN A 94 -12.22 -18.84 -18.31
CA GLN A 94 -10.98 -19.31 -17.71
C GLN A 94 -9.78 -18.46 -18.13
N LEU A 95 -9.72 -18.06 -19.41
CA LEU A 95 -8.66 -17.18 -19.90
C LEU A 95 -8.73 -15.79 -19.26
N LYS A 96 -9.94 -15.25 -19.09
CA LYS A 96 -10.17 -13.97 -18.39
C LYS A 96 -9.77 -14.03 -16.92
N ILE A 97 -10.10 -15.11 -16.21
CA ILE A 97 -9.66 -15.32 -14.82
C ILE A 97 -8.13 -15.30 -14.75
N ASN A 98 -7.46 -16.09 -15.59
CA ASN A 98 -5.99 -16.13 -15.60
C ASN A 98 -5.36 -14.78 -15.96
N GLN A 99 -6.01 -13.96 -16.78
CA GLN A 99 -5.55 -12.60 -17.08
C GLN A 99 -5.73 -11.68 -15.87
N LEU A 100 -6.91 -11.69 -15.25
CA LEU A 100 -7.22 -10.88 -14.08
C LEU A 100 -6.35 -11.23 -12.88
N ASP A 101 -6.04 -12.51 -12.66
CA ASP A 101 -5.14 -12.96 -11.59
C ASP A 101 -3.74 -12.35 -11.77
N ARG A 102 -3.21 -12.36 -13.01
CA ARG A 102 -1.91 -11.73 -13.30
C ARG A 102 -1.94 -10.21 -13.10
N GLU A 103 -3.02 -9.55 -13.51
CA GLU A 103 -3.18 -8.10 -13.32
C GLU A 103 -3.28 -7.76 -11.83
N HIS A 104 -4.04 -8.55 -11.07
CA HIS A 104 -4.16 -8.43 -9.62
C HIS A 104 -2.80 -8.59 -8.93
N ASP A 105 -2.04 -9.62 -9.26
CA ASP A 105 -0.71 -9.86 -8.68
C ASP A 105 0.25 -8.71 -9.00
N GLN A 106 0.20 -8.17 -10.22
CA GLN A 106 1.00 -7.02 -10.61
C GLN A 106 0.62 -5.77 -9.79
N ILE A 107 -0.67 -5.52 -9.59
CA ILE A 107 -1.15 -4.40 -8.77
C ILE A 107 -0.69 -4.55 -7.31
N GLN A 108 -0.77 -5.75 -6.74
CA GLN A 108 -0.31 -6.01 -5.37
C GLN A 108 1.21 -5.81 -5.21
N LEU A 109 2.00 -6.25 -6.19
CA LEU A 109 3.45 -6.06 -6.18
C LEU A 109 3.81 -4.58 -6.29
N ASP A 110 3.15 -3.82 -7.17
CA ASP A 110 3.40 -2.39 -7.33
C ASP A 110 2.95 -1.58 -6.10
N GLY A 111 1.84 -1.96 -5.48
CA GLY A 111 1.40 -1.43 -4.18
C GLY A 111 2.45 -1.66 -3.10
N SER A 112 2.90 -2.91 -2.94
CA SER A 112 3.93 -3.29 -1.95
C SER A 112 5.25 -2.55 -2.16
N ARG A 113 5.66 -2.33 -3.42
CA ARG A 113 6.86 -1.54 -3.74
C ARG A 113 6.73 -0.08 -3.31
N ARG A 114 5.59 0.54 -3.61
CA ARG A 114 5.32 1.94 -3.21
C ARG A 114 5.29 2.09 -1.69
N GLU A 115 4.69 1.13 -0.99
CA GLU A 115 4.67 1.10 0.48
C GLU A 115 6.08 0.94 1.05
N ALA A 116 6.89 0.02 0.52
CA ALA A 116 8.28 -0.15 0.94
C ALA A 116 9.13 1.11 0.70
N GLU A 117 8.95 1.79 -0.43
CA GLU A 117 9.61 3.06 -0.72
C GLU A 117 9.15 4.20 0.21
N ALA A 118 7.86 4.27 0.53
CA ALA A 118 7.33 5.24 1.49
C ALA A 118 7.89 4.99 2.91
N ALA A 119 7.91 3.73 3.35
CA ALA A 119 8.47 3.33 4.63
C ALA A 119 9.98 3.63 4.74
N ARG A 120 10.75 3.39 3.66
CA ARG A 120 12.18 3.74 3.61
C ARG A 120 12.39 5.24 3.75
N ARG A 121 11.63 6.06 3.01
CA ARG A 121 11.72 7.53 3.11
C ARG A 121 11.32 8.04 4.49
N GLU A 122 10.31 7.46 5.12
CA GLU A 122 9.93 7.81 6.49
C GLU A 122 11.02 7.42 7.49
N LEU A 123 11.60 6.22 7.38
CA LEU A 123 12.72 5.80 8.23
C LEU A 123 13.95 6.72 8.07
N GLU A 124 14.26 7.15 6.85
CA GLU A 124 15.34 8.10 6.58
C GLU A 124 15.07 9.46 7.22
N ARG A 125 13.83 9.99 7.12
CA ARG A 125 13.43 11.22 7.83
C ARG A 125 13.60 11.09 9.34
N GLN A 126 13.15 9.99 9.92
CA GLN A 126 13.27 9.74 11.36
C GLN A 126 14.73 9.64 11.80
N ARG A 127 15.59 8.98 11.01
CA ARG A 127 17.03 8.91 11.29
C ARG A 127 17.68 10.29 11.27
N MET A 128 17.37 11.14 10.29
CA MET A 128 17.89 12.50 10.24
C MET A 128 17.42 13.33 11.44
N GLN A 129 16.13 13.24 11.81
CA GLN A 129 15.61 13.92 12.99
C GLN A 129 16.30 13.46 14.28
N TYR A 130 16.51 12.16 14.42
CA TYR A 130 17.21 11.60 15.57
C TYR A 130 18.68 12.07 15.65
N GLN A 131 19.37 12.13 14.51
CA GLN A 131 20.74 12.65 14.45
C GLN A 131 20.80 14.13 14.85
N MET A 132 19.91 14.97 14.31
CA MET A 132 19.84 16.38 14.70
C MET A 132 19.54 16.56 16.19
N ALA A 133 18.62 15.76 16.75
CA ALA A 133 18.30 15.81 18.17
C ALA A 133 19.49 15.40 19.05
N GLN A 134 20.28 14.41 18.63
CA GLN A 134 21.51 14.01 19.31
C GLN A 134 22.59 15.10 19.26
N GLU A 135 22.78 15.72 18.10
CA GLU A 135 23.71 16.85 17.94
C GLU A 135 23.30 18.04 18.80
N GLU A 136 22.02 18.39 18.84
CA GLU A 136 21.51 19.47 19.67
C GLU A 136 21.65 19.16 21.17
N ALA A 137 21.35 17.92 21.59
CA ALA A 137 21.57 17.49 22.96
C ALA A 137 23.05 17.58 23.36
N ALA A 138 23.96 17.15 22.49
CA ALA A 138 25.40 17.27 22.71
C ALA A 138 25.85 18.74 22.79
N ARG A 139 25.30 19.62 21.93
CA ARG A 139 25.57 21.07 21.97
C ARG A 139 25.13 21.67 23.30
N LEU A 140 23.89 21.39 23.74
CA LEU A 140 23.36 21.88 25.02
C LEU A 140 24.17 21.37 26.21
N GLN A 141 24.64 20.12 26.17
CA GLN A 141 25.52 19.59 27.22
C GLN A 141 26.86 20.33 27.26
N ALA A 142 27.47 20.62 26.11
CA ALA A 142 28.72 21.38 26.04
C ALA A 142 28.54 22.83 26.53
N GLU A 143 27.44 23.49 26.14
CA GLU A 143 27.08 24.84 26.63
C GLU A 143 26.87 24.85 28.15
N GLY A 144 26.16 23.85 28.69
CA GLY A 144 25.96 23.69 30.13
C GLY A 144 27.26 23.47 30.90
N ALA A 145 28.18 22.66 30.36
CA ALA A 145 29.50 22.45 30.95
C ALA A 145 30.35 23.72 30.95
N ALA A 146 30.34 24.49 29.85
CA ALA A 146 31.04 25.76 29.76
C ALA A 146 30.47 26.81 30.73
N ALA A 147 29.13 26.91 30.85
CA ALA A 147 28.47 27.79 31.79
C ALA A 147 28.81 27.42 33.26
N ALA A 148 28.84 26.13 33.59
CA ALA A 148 29.24 25.66 34.91
C ALA A 148 30.70 26.03 35.22
N GLN A 149 31.62 25.89 34.26
CA GLN A 149 33.01 26.31 34.43
C GLN A 149 33.14 27.82 34.65
N GLN A 150 32.41 28.63 33.87
CA GLN A 150 32.40 30.09 34.04
C GLN A 150 31.86 30.49 35.43
N ALA A 151 30.78 29.85 35.89
CA ALA A 151 30.22 30.08 37.21
C ALA A 151 31.24 29.74 38.33
N GLN A 152 31.96 28.62 38.21
CA GLN A 152 33.02 28.25 39.15
C GLN A 152 34.17 29.28 39.16
N GLN A 153 34.60 29.76 37.99
CA GLN A 153 35.63 30.80 37.89
C GLN A 153 35.17 32.13 38.52
N ALA A 154 33.95 32.56 38.25
CA ALA A 154 33.36 33.77 38.84
C ALA A 154 33.26 33.67 40.37
N GLN A 155 32.88 32.50 40.90
CA GLN A 155 32.86 32.24 42.34
C GLN A 155 34.27 32.33 42.94
N ALA A 156 35.26 31.70 42.31
CA ALA A 156 36.65 31.76 42.77
C ALA A 156 37.21 33.20 42.77
N GLN A 157 36.92 33.99 41.73
CA GLN A 157 37.31 35.40 41.65
C GLN A 157 36.61 36.23 42.74
N ALA A 158 35.31 36.00 42.97
CA ALA A 158 34.56 36.68 44.03
C ALA A 158 35.12 36.35 45.42
N GLU A 159 35.51 35.09 45.68
CA GLU A 159 36.17 34.69 46.91
C GLU A 159 37.53 35.36 47.10
N GLN A 160 38.34 35.44 46.03
CA GLN A 160 39.63 36.14 46.07
C GLN A 160 39.45 37.63 46.37
N ALA A 161 38.48 38.28 45.72
CA ALA A 161 38.15 39.68 45.97
C ALA A 161 37.70 39.92 47.42
N ARG A 162 36.88 39.02 47.97
CA ARG A 162 36.47 39.06 49.40
C ARG A 162 37.67 38.92 50.34
N LYS A 163 38.59 37.98 50.06
CA LYS A 163 39.81 37.79 50.86
C LYS A 163 40.71 39.04 50.83
N LEU A 164 40.89 39.64 49.65
CA LEU A 164 41.67 40.87 49.49
C LEU A 164 41.03 42.04 50.25
N ALA A 165 39.72 42.25 50.10
CA ALA A 165 38.99 43.30 50.80
C ALA A 165 39.09 43.12 52.34
N ALA A 166 38.98 41.89 52.85
CA ALA A 166 39.16 41.59 54.27
C ALA A 166 40.60 41.88 54.75
N ALA A 167 41.62 41.56 53.95
CA ALA A 167 43.01 41.88 54.27
C ALA A 167 43.27 43.40 54.30
N GLN A 168 42.74 44.13 53.31
CA GLN A 168 42.81 45.59 53.27
C GLN A 168 42.11 46.24 54.46
N ALA A 169 40.92 45.76 54.83
CA ALA A 169 40.20 46.23 56.01
C ALA A 169 41.01 46.01 57.30
N LYS A 170 41.65 44.85 57.46
CA LYS A 170 42.55 44.57 58.59
C LYS A 170 43.75 45.52 58.60
N ALA A 171 44.41 45.73 57.47
CA ALA A 171 45.54 46.65 57.35
C ALA A 171 45.15 48.09 57.70
N ALA A 172 44.02 48.58 57.18
CA ALA A 172 43.49 49.90 57.52
C ALA A 172 43.18 50.02 59.03
N SER A 173 42.64 48.97 59.64
CA SER A 173 42.37 48.94 61.08
C SER A 173 43.65 49.00 61.92
N ALA A 174 44.70 48.30 61.50
CA ALA A 174 46.00 48.31 62.16
C ALA A 174 46.68 49.68 62.05
N ALA A 175 46.63 50.30 60.86
CA ALA A 175 47.14 51.65 60.64
C ALA A 175 46.44 52.68 61.55
N ARG A 176 45.09 52.59 61.70
CA ARG A 176 44.35 53.45 62.65
C ARG A 176 44.81 53.26 64.08
N LYS A 177 44.94 52.01 64.55
CA LYS A 177 45.44 51.71 65.91
C LYS A 177 46.85 52.26 66.16
N GLN A 178 47.74 52.15 65.17
CA GLN A 178 49.09 52.71 65.26
C GLN A 178 49.06 54.24 65.33
N ALA A 179 48.20 54.90 64.54
CA ALA A 179 48.02 56.35 64.60
C ALA A 179 47.44 56.81 65.96
N ASP A 180 46.47 56.09 66.51
CA ASP A 180 45.91 56.37 67.83
C ASP A 180 46.96 56.18 68.94
N ALA A 181 47.74 55.09 68.89
CA ALA A 181 48.82 54.84 69.84
C ALA A 181 49.92 55.91 69.76
N ALA A 182 50.32 56.33 68.56
CA ALA A 182 51.26 57.43 68.36
C ALA A 182 50.72 58.75 68.93
N THR A 183 49.43 59.02 68.76
CA THR A 183 48.76 60.21 69.33
C THR A 183 48.74 60.15 70.86
N GLN A 184 48.45 58.98 71.45
CA GLN A 184 48.50 58.78 72.90
C GLN A 184 49.91 58.93 73.46
N ALA A 185 50.91 58.36 72.79
CA ALA A 185 52.32 58.52 73.18
C ALA A 185 52.75 60.00 73.11
N ALA A 186 52.37 60.72 72.06
CA ALA A 186 52.61 62.15 71.94
C ALA A 186 51.92 62.96 73.06
N ARG A 187 50.70 62.57 73.47
CA ARG A 187 50.00 63.17 74.63
C ARG A 187 50.68 62.83 75.96
N ALA A 188 51.14 61.61 76.16
CA ALA A 188 51.85 61.19 77.37
C ALA A 188 53.19 61.93 77.54
N LEU A 189 53.96 62.06 76.44
CA LEU A 189 55.18 62.88 76.41
C LEU A 189 54.88 64.35 76.72
N ARG A 190 53.80 64.90 76.17
CA ARG A 190 53.34 66.26 76.50
C ARG A 190 53.01 66.42 77.98
N ASN A 191 52.34 65.45 78.59
CA ASN A 191 51.99 65.49 80.01
C ASN A 191 53.22 65.31 80.91
N GLN A 192 54.20 64.45 80.56
CA GLN A 192 55.47 64.33 81.29
C GLN A 192 56.30 65.62 81.24
N MET A 193 56.30 66.33 80.11
CA MET A 193 56.95 67.66 80.03
C MET A 193 56.25 68.72 80.90
N GLN A 194 54.94 68.58 81.12
CA GLN A 194 54.19 69.47 82.02
C GLN A 194 54.38 69.11 83.50
N ASP A 195 54.50 67.82 83.84
CA ASP A 195 54.74 67.33 85.20
C ASP A 195 56.19 67.56 85.67
N SER A 196 57.16 67.54 84.73
CA SER A 196 58.57 67.90 84.98
C SER A 196 58.80 69.42 85.08
N GLY A 197 57.79 70.23 84.78
CA GLY A 197 57.80 71.69 84.89
C GLY A 197 57.02 72.22 86.10
N GLY A 198 56.55 71.34 87.00
CA GLY A 198 55.77 71.68 88.19
C GLY A 198 56.52 71.44 89.50
N LYS A 199 57.57 72.22 89.76
CA LYS A 199 58.08 72.56 91.11
C LYS A 199 58.66 73.97 91.09
#